data_AF-A0A8B8FK39-F1
#
_entry.id   AF-A0A8B8FK39-F1
#
_cell.length_a   1.000
_cell.length_b   1.000
_cell.length_c   1.000
_cell.angle_alpha   90.00
_cell.angle_beta   90.00
_cell.angle_gamma   90.00
#
_symmetry.space_group_name_H-M   'P 1'
#
loop_
_entity.id
_entity.type
_entity.pdbx_description
1 polymer ?
#
loop_
_entity_poly.entity_id
_entity_poly.type
_entity_poly.pdbx_seq_one_letter_code
_entity_poly.pdbx_strand_id
1 'polypeptide(L)'
;MDNERPGRPSTSKTNETVARVREIIRNNRRLTIREVIEDVGISYDSCQEILTKELGMSRIAAKFVPRLLTDEQKQNRKTIKPLKTCCPRQNIISKSLLQKFKSFI
;
A
#
# COMPACT_ATOMS: atom_id res chain seq x y z
N MET A 1 3.48 -17.70 -42.52
CA MET A 1 4.37 -17.02 -41.57
C MET A 1 3.53 -15.95 -40.89
N ASP A 2 3.05 -16.24 -39.68
CA ASP A 2 2.28 -15.29 -38.90
C ASP A 2 3.27 -14.36 -38.20
N ASN A 3 3.36 -13.12 -38.67
CA ASN A 3 4.24 -12.12 -38.08
C ASN A 3 3.60 -11.59 -36.80
N GLU A 4 4.37 -11.58 -35.72
CA GLU A 4 3.94 -11.13 -34.40
C GLU A 4 3.39 -9.69 -34.49
N ARG A 5 2.09 -9.56 -34.28
CA ARG A 5 1.38 -8.28 -34.45
C ARG A 5 1.87 -7.31 -33.37
N PRO A 6 2.47 -6.16 -33.73
CA PRO A 6 2.86 -5.17 -32.74
C PRO A 6 1.59 -4.65 -32.05
N GLY A 7 1.46 -4.95 -30.76
CA GLY A 7 0.38 -4.45 -29.92
C GLY A 7 0.43 -2.92 -29.79
N ARG A 8 -0.68 -2.32 -29.35
CA ARG A 8 -0.75 -0.86 -29.13
C ARG A 8 0.27 -0.45 -28.06
N PRO A 9 1.24 0.44 -28.36
CA PRO A 9 2.13 0.96 -27.33
C PRO A 9 1.31 1.77 -26.32
N SER A 10 1.48 1.45 -25.03
CA SER A 10 0.82 2.19 -23.95
C SER A 10 1.57 3.50 -23.74
N THR A 11 1.07 4.59 -24.33
CA THR A 11 1.69 5.93 -24.26
C THR A 11 1.81 6.48 -22.85
N SER A 12 1.09 5.92 -21.87
CA SER A 12 1.11 6.36 -20.47
C SER A 12 2.36 5.90 -19.67
N LYS A 13 3.14 4.94 -20.17
CA LYS A 13 4.19 4.23 -19.41
C LYS A 13 5.62 4.58 -19.84
N THR A 14 5.88 5.85 -20.14
CA THR A 14 7.26 6.29 -20.36
C THR A 14 8.11 6.13 -19.10
N ASN A 15 9.41 5.91 -19.23
CA ASN A 15 10.31 5.80 -18.07
C ASN A 15 10.28 7.05 -17.17
N GLU A 16 10.05 8.23 -17.77
CA GLU A 16 9.92 9.51 -17.06
C GLU A 16 8.68 9.56 -16.16
N THR A 17 7.52 9.11 -16.64
CA THR A 17 6.29 9.07 -15.83
C THR A 17 6.42 8.09 -14.68
N VAL A 18 7.04 6.93 -14.91
CA VAL A 18 7.33 5.94 -13.85
C VAL A 18 8.25 6.52 -12.78
N ALA A 19 9.31 7.24 -13.19
CA ALA A 19 10.22 7.89 -12.26
C ALA A 19 9.53 8.98 -11.41
N ARG A 20 8.65 9.79 -12.04
CA ARG A 20 7.87 10.82 -11.34
C ARG A 20 6.92 10.22 -10.30
N VAL A 21 6.16 9.19 -10.68
CA VAL A 21 5.26 8.46 -9.76
C VAL A 21 6.06 7.88 -8.58
N ARG A 22 7.23 7.30 -8.85
CA ARG A 22 8.12 6.75 -7.80
C ARG A 22 8.53 7.81 -6.79
N GLU A 23 8.86 9.01 -7.25
CA GLU A 23 9.31 10.11 -6.39
C GLU A 23 8.18 10.63 -5.49
N ILE A 24 7.00 10.86 -6.07
CA ILE A 24 5.79 11.30 -5.33
C ILE A 24 5.48 10.33 -4.17
N ILE A 25 5.49 9.02 -4.45
CA ILE A 25 5.18 8.00 -3.45
C ILE A 25 6.28 7.87 -2.40
N ARG A 26 7.55 8.07 -2.79
CA ARG A 26 8.67 8.08 -1.84
C ARG A 26 8.55 9.24 -0.85
N ASN A 27 8.14 10.40 -1.32
CA ASN A 27 7.92 11.58 -0.49
C ASN A 27 6.72 11.41 0.44
N ASN A 28 5.60 10.87 -0.06
CA ASN A 28 4.45 10.55 0.78
C ASN A 28 3.81 9.20 0.41
N ARG A 29 4.12 8.18 1.22
CA ARG A 29 3.62 6.81 1.05
C ARG A 29 2.13 6.63 1.37
N ARG A 30 1.45 7.67 1.88
CA ARG A 30 0.03 7.63 2.26
C ARG A 30 -0.89 8.20 1.19
N LEU A 31 -0.34 8.68 0.07
CA LEU A 31 -1.12 9.22 -1.03
C LEU A 31 -2.05 8.16 -1.62
N THR A 32 -3.22 8.62 -2.02
CA THR A 32 -4.21 7.85 -2.76
C THR A 32 -3.89 7.86 -4.25
N ILE A 33 -4.43 6.89 -4.98
CA ILE A 33 -4.25 6.81 -6.43
C ILE A 33 -4.82 8.07 -7.13
N ARG A 34 -5.88 8.69 -6.59
CA ARG A 34 -6.48 9.89 -7.17
C ARG A 34 -5.54 11.09 -7.12
N GLU A 35 -4.90 11.32 -5.98
CA GLU A 35 -3.93 12.42 -5.82
C GLU A 35 -2.74 12.22 -6.78
N VAL A 36 -2.23 10.99 -6.89
CA VAL A 36 -1.12 10.68 -7.82
C VAL A 36 -1.52 10.91 -9.28
N ILE A 37 -2.77 10.61 -9.64
CA ILE A 37 -3.29 10.87 -10.99
C ILE A 37 -3.38 12.37 -11.27
N GLU A 38 -3.88 13.15 -10.32
CA GLU A 38 -4.00 14.61 -10.44
C GLU A 38 -2.62 15.26 -10.61
N ASP A 39 -1.60 14.77 -9.90
CA ASP A 39 -0.24 15.28 -9.98
C ASP A 39 0.48 14.91 -11.30
N VAL A 40 0.24 13.70 -11.83
CA VAL A 40 1.00 13.17 -12.98
C VAL A 40 0.23 13.27 -14.30
N GLY A 41 -1.09 13.38 -14.26
CA GLY A 41 -1.97 13.48 -15.44
C GLY A 41 -2.16 12.16 -16.20
N ILE A 42 -2.22 11.03 -15.49
CA ILE A 42 -2.37 9.68 -16.08
C ILE A 42 -3.73 9.06 -15.80
N SER A 43 -4.15 8.07 -16.61
CA SER A 43 -5.35 7.31 -16.30
C SER A 43 -5.19 6.45 -15.05
N TYR A 44 -6.31 6.16 -14.39
CA TYR A 44 -6.34 5.34 -13.18
C TYR A 44 -5.70 3.96 -13.38
N ASP A 45 -6.07 3.26 -14.47
CA ASP A 45 -5.52 1.95 -14.79
C ASP A 45 -4.01 2.01 -15.01
N SER A 46 -3.52 3.06 -15.68
CA SER A 46 -2.08 3.24 -15.89
C SER A 46 -1.35 3.44 -14.56
N CYS A 47 -1.90 4.26 -13.67
CA CYS A 47 -1.31 4.47 -12.34
C CYS A 47 -1.29 3.16 -11.53
N GLN A 48 -2.38 2.41 -11.55
CA GLN A 48 -2.46 1.12 -10.85
C GLN A 48 -1.45 0.11 -11.41
N GLU A 49 -1.28 0.07 -12.72
CA GLU A 49 -0.32 -0.83 -13.37
C GLU A 49 1.13 -0.43 -13.09
N ILE A 50 1.46 0.86 -13.10
CA ILE A 50 2.78 1.37 -12.71
C ILE A 50 3.09 1.00 -11.25
N LEU A 51 2.13 1.18 -10.34
CA LEU A 51 2.29 0.82 -8.94
C LEU A 51 2.59 -0.68 -8.76
N THR A 52 1.83 -1.54 -9.44
CA THR A 52 1.87 -2.99 -9.21
C THR A 52 2.92 -3.71 -10.03
N LYS A 53 3.04 -3.42 -11.33
CA LYS A 53 3.94 -4.13 -12.25
C LYS A 53 5.33 -3.47 -12.32
N GLU A 54 5.40 -2.15 -12.48
CA GLU A 54 6.67 -1.45 -12.67
C GLU A 54 7.40 -1.22 -11.34
N LEU A 55 6.66 -0.84 -10.30
CA LEU A 55 7.22 -0.54 -8.98
C LEU A 55 7.11 -1.70 -7.98
N GLY A 56 6.35 -2.76 -8.31
CA GLY A 56 6.16 -3.91 -7.42
C GLY A 56 5.50 -3.58 -6.08
N MET A 57 4.79 -2.46 -6.00
CA MET A 57 4.18 -1.97 -4.76
C MET A 57 2.79 -2.60 -4.57
N SER A 58 2.50 -2.96 -3.32
CA SER A 58 1.19 -3.43 -2.89
C SER A 58 0.68 -2.58 -1.73
N ARG A 59 -0.64 -2.41 -1.66
CA ARG A 59 -1.26 -1.70 -0.55
C ARG A 59 -1.27 -2.59 0.69
N ILE A 60 -0.55 -2.19 1.71
CA ILE A 60 -0.52 -2.87 3.00
C ILE A 60 -1.42 -2.11 3.98
N ALA A 61 -2.30 -2.83 4.66
CA ALA A 61 -3.08 -2.25 5.74
C ALA A 61 -2.16 -1.90 6.92
N ALA A 62 -2.29 -0.69 7.46
CA ALA A 62 -1.59 -0.32 8.68
C ALA A 62 -2.02 -1.25 9.84
N LYS A 63 -1.06 -1.73 10.64
CA LYS A 63 -1.36 -2.45 11.87
C LYS A 63 -1.91 -1.47 12.90
N PHE A 64 -2.93 -1.88 13.66
CA PHE A 64 -3.42 -1.09 14.78
C PHE A 64 -2.34 -1.08 15.88
N VAL A 65 -1.85 0.11 16.22
CA VAL A 65 -0.84 0.31 17.25
C VAL A 65 -1.45 1.19 18.34
N PRO A 66 -1.42 0.78 19.63
CA PRO A 66 -1.83 1.63 20.74
C PRO A 66 -1.06 2.96 20.71
N ARG A 67 -1.77 4.09 20.82
CA ARG A 67 -1.17 5.43 20.77
C ARG A 67 -0.34 5.74 22.02
N LEU A 68 -0.75 5.20 23.16
CA LEU A 68 -0.07 5.35 24.43
C LEU A 68 0.57 4.01 24.79
N LEU A 69 1.89 4.02 24.93
CA LEU A 69 2.68 2.88 25.37
C LEU A 69 3.45 3.33 26.62
N THR A 70 3.45 2.48 27.65
CA THR A 70 4.34 2.67 28.80
C THR A 70 5.79 2.44 28.36
N ASP A 71 6.76 2.96 29.12
CA ASP A 71 8.17 2.85 28.75
C ASP A 71 8.66 1.39 28.74
N GLU A 72 8.12 0.55 29.62
CA GLU A 72 8.34 -0.90 29.61
C GLU A 72 7.82 -1.54 28.30
N GLN A 73 6.62 -1.18 27.85
CA GLN A 73 6.05 -1.68 26.60
C GLN A 73 6.86 -1.23 25.37
N LYS A 74 7.42 -0.01 25.39
CA LYS A 74 8.33 0.47 24.34
C LYS A 74 9.62 -0.35 24.31
N GLN A 75 10.17 -0.69 25.47
CA GLN A 75 11.40 -1.47 25.56
C GLN A 75 11.18 -2.92 25.07
N ASN A 76 10.07 -3.54 25.45
CA ASN A 76 9.67 -4.86 24.96
C ASN A 76 9.38 -4.88 23.45
N ARG A 77 8.94 -3.75 22.87
CA ARG A 77 8.78 -3.63 21.41
C ARG A 77 10.09 -3.66 20.64
N LYS A 78 11.20 -3.20 21.23
CA LYS A 78 12.52 -3.21 20.56
C LYS A 78 13.10 -4.61 20.49
N THR A 79 12.76 -5.48 21.45
CA THR A 79 13.24 -6.86 21.53
C THR A 79 12.45 -7.81 20.63
N ILE A 80 11.18 -7.51 20.36
CA ILE A 80 10.34 -8.26 19.40
C ILE A 80 10.78 -7.92 17.97
N LYS A 81 11.39 -8.88 17.26
CA LYS A 81 11.70 -8.77 15.82
C LYS A 81 10.41 -8.46 15.04
N PRO A 82 10.45 -7.60 14.00
CA PRO A 82 9.26 -7.28 13.24
C PRO A 82 8.68 -8.55 12.64
N LEU A 83 7.40 -8.82 12.89
CA LEU A 83 6.64 -9.82 12.14
C LEU A 83 6.64 -9.41 10.67
N LYS A 84 7.59 -9.96 9.90
CA LYS A 84 7.61 -9.96 8.44
C LYS A 84 6.55 -10.93 7.93
N THR A 85 5.29 -10.64 8.23
CA THR A 85 4.14 -11.22 7.53
C THR A 85 3.01 -10.21 7.63
N CYS A 86 2.63 -9.66 6.48
CA CYS A 86 1.29 -9.13 6.33
C CYS A 86 0.40 -10.36 6.26
N CYS A 87 -0.45 -10.57 7.27
CA CYS A 87 -1.43 -11.65 7.21
C CYS A 87 -2.24 -11.48 5.92
N PRO A 88 -2.46 -12.54 5.12
CA PRO A 88 -3.41 -12.46 4.02
C PRO A 88 -4.75 -12.02 4.58
N ARG A 89 -5.53 -11.32 3.77
CA ARG A 89 -6.82 -10.70 4.09
C ARG A 89 -7.85 -11.76 4.51
N GLN A 90 -7.69 -12.36 5.68
CA GLN A 90 -8.69 -13.23 6.29
C GLN A 90 -9.67 -12.32 7.03
N ASN A 91 -10.85 -12.23 6.45
CA ASN A 91 -11.97 -11.50 6.98
C ASN A 91 -12.50 -12.29 8.19
N ILE A 92 -11.92 -12.06 9.37
CA ILE A 92 -12.40 -12.64 10.63
C ILE A 92 -12.35 -11.55 11.69
N ILE A 93 -13.36 -10.66 11.68
CA ILE A 93 -13.79 -10.05 12.94
C ILE A 93 -14.47 -11.20 13.68
N SER A 94 -13.73 -11.94 14.49
CA SER A 94 -14.35 -12.84 15.45
C SER A 94 -15.19 -11.97 16.38
N LYS A 95 -16.45 -12.36 16.58
CA LYS A 95 -17.45 -11.64 17.38
C LYS A 95 -17.01 -11.36 18.83
N SER A 96 -15.87 -11.91 19.27
CA SER A 96 -15.27 -11.69 20.59
C SER A 96 -14.62 -10.31 20.77
N LEU A 97 -14.16 -9.65 19.70
CA LEU A 97 -13.57 -8.31 19.84
C LEU A 97 -14.63 -7.25 20.16
N LEU A 98 -15.87 -7.45 19.70
CA LEU A 98 -16.99 -6.53 19.97
C LEU A 98 -17.49 -6.60 21.42
N GLN A 99 -17.22 -7.71 22.13
CA GLN A 99 -17.67 -7.89 23.51
C GLN A 99 -16.80 -7.08 24.51
N LYS A 100 -15.49 -6.96 24.26
CA LYS A 100 -14.58 -6.19 25.13
C LYS A 100 -14.82 -4.68 25.07
N PHE A 101 -15.38 -4.17 23.98
CA PHE A 101 -15.72 -2.75 23.85
C PHE A 101 -17.04 -2.36 24.52
N LYS A 102 -17.91 -3.31 24.88
CA LYS A 102 -19.18 -3.03 25.58
C LYS A 102 -19.05 -2.96 27.10
N SER A 103 -17.96 -3.44 27.69
CA SER A 103 -17.72 -3.36 29.14
C SER A 103 -16.99 -2.08 29.58
N PHE A 104 -16.78 -1.11 28.68
CA PHE A 104 -16.12 0.17 28.95
C PHE A 104 -17.06 1.38 28.77
N ILE A 105 -18.37 1.15 28.89
CA ILE A 105 -19.39 2.17 29.19
C ILE A 105 -20.20 1.62 30.34
#